data_AF-Q5YWH4-F1
#
_entry.id   AF-Q5YWH4-F1
#
_cell.length_a   1.000
_cell.length_b   1.000
_cell.length_c   1.000
_cell.angle_alpha   90.00
_cell.angle_beta   90.00
_cell.angle_gamma   90.00
#
_symmetry.space_group_name_H-M   'P 1'
#
loop_
_entity.id
_entity.type
_entity.pdbx_description
1 polymer ?
#
loop_
_entity_poly.entity_id
_entity_poly.type
_entity_poly.pdbx_seq_one_letter_code
_entity_poly.pdbx_strand_id
1 'polypeptide(L)'
;MYPQWCRTGDDRFPAAASVDGAWWVLRRNPFPDHDLWTVFVDGAARYDLNDLPAGWGRPLTVSTMLEAATASAILAVVEPFAVYGSEVGAPCDDPFCCG
;
A
#
# COMPACT_ATOMS: atom_id res chain seq x y z
N MET A 1 -18.14 3.80 3.60
CA MET A 1 -17.32 4.26 4.75
C MET A 1 -16.01 4.82 4.20
N TYR A 2 -15.37 5.79 4.85
CA TYR A 2 -14.06 6.30 4.39
C TYR A 2 -12.93 5.67 5.21
N PRO A 3 -11.77 5.37 4.60
CA PRO A 3 -10.66 4.78 5.32
C PRO A 3 -10.11 5.73 6.40
N GLN A 4 -9.95 5.21 7.61
CA GLN A 4 -9.21 5.89 8.68
C GLN A 4 -7.76 5.41 8.65
N TRP A 5 -6.92 6.18 7.95
CA TRP A 5 -5.53 5.81 7.75
C TRP A 5 -4.69 5.92 9.02
N CYS A 6 -3.84 4.94 9.20
CA CYS A 6 -2.75 4.92 10.16
C CYS A 6 -1.43 4.68 9.43
N ARG A 7 -0.34 5.25 9.95
CA ARG A 7 1.02 4.98 9.48
C ARG A 7 1.43 3.56 9.89
N THR A 8 2.12 2.87 8.99
CA THR A 8 2.65 1.51 9.24
C THR A 8 4.10 1.54 9.74
N GLY A 9 4.85 2.58 9.39
CA GLY A 9 6.30 2.67 9.62
C GLY A 9 7.18 2.13 8.49
N ASP A 10 6.60 1.55 7.42
CA ASP A 10 7.33 1.12 6.22
C ASP A 10 7.11 2.12 5.08
N ASP A 11 8.19 2.60 4.44
CA ASP A 11 8.10 3.63 3.40
C ASP A 11 7.48 3.13 2.08
N ARG A 12 7.59 1.83 1.78
CA ARG A 12 6.97 1.22 0.60
C ARG A 12 5.48 1.07 0.81
N PHE A 13 5.07 0.71 2.03
CA PHE A 13 3.67 0.52 2.44
C PHE A 13 3.23 1.55 3.48
N PRO A 14 3.21 2.85 3.18
CA PRO A 14 3.22 3.91 4.19
C PRO A 14 1.97 4.04 5.05
N ALA A 15 0.84 3.48 4.61
CA ALA A 15 -0.42 3.62 5.32
C ALA A 15 -1.31 2.38 5.18
N ALA A 16 -2.06 2.09 6.24
CA ALA A 16 -3.10 1.08 6.25
C ALA A 16 -4.35 1.56 7.00
N ALA A 17 -5.50 1.01 6.65
CA ALA A 17 -6.79 1.33 7.26
C ALA A 17 -7.65 0.07 7.33
N SER A 18 -8.46 -0.06 8.39
CA SER A 18 -9.53 -1.05 8.43
C SER A 18 -10.80 -0.42 7.83
N VAL A 19 -11.35 -1.06 6.78
CA VAL A 19 -12.55 -0.60 6.08
C VAL A 19 -13.50 -1.79 5.95
N ASP A 20 -14.67 -1.69 6.57
CA ASP A 20 -15.72 -2.71 6.52
C ASP A 20 -15.23 -4.13 6.88
N GLY A 21 -14.27 -4.22 7.83
CA GLY A 21 -13.69 -5.49 8.29
C GLY A 21 -12.50 -6.00 7.47
N ALA A 22 -12.15 -5.35 6.37
CA ALA A 22 -10.97 -5.66 5.57
C ALA A 22 -9.82 -4.71 5.87
N TRP A 23 -8.59 -5.18 5.74
CA TRP A 23 -7.40 -4.33 5.80
C TRP A 23 -7.04 -3.81 4.42
N TRP A 24 -7.02 -2.50 4.31
CA TRP A 24 -6.55 -1.79 3.13
C TRP A 24 -5.13 -1.31 3.38
N VAL A 25 -4.22 -1.59 2.45
CA VAL A 25 -2.82 -1.14 2.51
C VAL A 25 -2.49 -0.37 1.25
N LEU A 26 -1.83 0.77 1.40
CA LEU A 26 -1.31 1.55 0.28
C LEU A 26 0.16 1.21 0.08
N ARG A 27 0.53 0.82 -1.14
CA ARG A 27 1.91 0.88 -1.62
C ARG A 27 2.10 2.17 -2.41
N ARG A 28 3.21 2.87 -2.15
CA ARG A 28 3.64 3.97 -3.03
C ARG A 28 4.57 3.41 -4.09
N ASN A 29 4.19 3.57 -5.36
CA ASN A 29 4.99 3.10 -6.48
C ASN A 29 6.08 4.15 -6.78
N PRO A 30 7.37 3.77 -6.85
CA PRO A 30 8.47 4.72 -7.05
C PRO A 30 8.67 5.12 -8.53
N PHE A 31 7.73 4.80 -9.42
CA PHE A 31 7.88 4.97 -10.87
C PHE A 31 7.04 6.13 -11.39
N PRO A 32 7.63 7.10 -12.11
CA PRO A 32 6.91 8.27 -12.62
C PRO A 32 5.97 7.96 -13.78
N ASP A 33 6.22 6.89 -14.53
CA ASP A 33 5.42 6.47 -15.69
C ASP A 33 4.25 5.54 -15.34
N HIS A 34 4.09 5.22 -14.05
CA HIS A 34 3.06 4.31 -13.54
C HIS A 34 2.14 5.02 -12.54
N ASP A 35 0.99 4.41 -12.29
CA ASP A 35 0.09 4.82 -11.21
C ASP A 35 0.85 4.94 -9.90
N LEU A 36 0.71 6.10 -9.23
CA LEU A 36 1.46 6.44 -8.02
C LEU A 36 1.21 5.51 -6.83
N TRP A 37 0.03 4.88 -6.79
CA TRP A 37 -0.43 4.05 -5.68
C TRP A 37 -0.94 2.70 -6.16
N THR A 38 -0.67 1.67 -5.37
CA THR A 38 -1.39 0.40 -5.44
C THR A 38 -2.14 0.18 -4.13
N VAL A 39 -3.41 -0.23 -4.22
CA VAL A 39 -4.27 -0.56 -3.09
C VAL A 39 -4.37 -2.07 -2.97
N PHE A 40 -3.98 -2.56 -1.80
CA PHE A 40 -4.16 -3.95 -1.40
C PHE A 40 -5.37 -4.06 -0.49
N VAL A 41 -6.20 -5.08 -0.69
CA VAL A 41 -7.33 -5.43 0.19
C VAL A 41 -7.12 -6.87 0.66
N ASP A 42 -6.90 -7.05 1.96
CA ASP A 42 -6.58 -8.33 2.60
C ASP A 42 -5.44 -9.08 1.88
N GLY A 43 -4.40 -8.33 1.49
CA GLY A 43 -3.22 -8.88 0.82
C GLY A 43 -3.32 -8.99 -0.70
N ALA A 44 -4.49 -8.84 -1.30
CA ALA A 44 -4.63 -8.88 -2.75
C ALA A 44 -4.52 -7.47 -3.35
N ALA A 45 -3.66 -7.27 -4.34
CA ALA A 45 -3.67 -6.06 -5.15
C ALA A 45 -5.03 -5.93 -5.87
N ARG A 46 -5.70 -4.78 -5.72
CA ARG A 46 -7.04 -4.56 -6.31
C ARG A 46 -7.09 -3.39 -7.28
N TYR A 47 -6.39 -2.31 -6.97
CA TYR A 47 -6.48 -1.08 -7.73
C TYR A 47 -5.12 -0.40 -7.82
N ASP A 48 -4.83 0.14 -8.99
CA ASP A 48 -3.76 1.11 -9.19
C ASP A 48 -4.39 2.49 -9.39
N LEU A 49 -3.79 3.51 -8.77
CA LEU A 49 -4.33 4.86 -8.72
C LEU A 49 -3.22 5.90 -8.94
N ASN A 50 -3.42 6.81 -9.89
CA ASN A 50 -2.57 7.99 -10.07
C ASN A 50 -2.65 8.97 -8.89
N ASP A 51 -3.82 9.05 -8.26
CA ASP A 51 -4.05 9.87 -7.06
C ASP A 51 -5.12 9.24 -6.17
N LEU A 52 -5.13 9.60 -4.90
CA LEU A 52 -6.09 9.07 -3.94
C LEU A 52 -7.43 9.82 -4.06
N PRO A 53 -8.57 9.13 -3.96
CA PRO A 53 -9.88 9.77 -3.97
C PRO A 53 -9.99 10.84 -2.89
N ALA A 54 -10.58 12.00 -3.22
CA ALA A 54 -10.65 13.15 -2.30
C ALA A 54 -11.28 12.82 -0.92
N GLY A 55 -12.21 11.86 -0.86
CA GLY A 55 -12.83 11.40 0.37
C GLY A 55 -11.94 10.53 1.27
N TRP A 56 -10.79 10.06 0.78
CA TRP A 56 -9.86 9.21 1.54
C TRP A 56 -8.87 10.03 2.39
N GLY A 57 -8.92 11.35 2.29
CA GLY A 57 -8.03 12.23 3.05
C GLY A 57 -6.58 12.12 2.60
N ARG A 58 -5.66 12.29 3.55
CA ARG A 58 -4.21 12.35 3.30
C ARG A 58 -3.45 11.31 4.15
N PRO A 59 -3.35 10.05 3.70
CA PRO A 59 -2.75 8.97 4.48
C PRO A 59 -1.31 9.23 4.91
N LEU A 60 -0.55 10.01 4.14
CA LEU A 60 0.84 10.33 4.47
C LEU A 60 1.01 11.39 5.56
N THR A 61 -0.04 12.15 5.86
CA THR A 61 0.02 13.26 6.83
C THR A 61 -0.66 12.93 8.16
N VAL A 62 -1.17 11.71 8.33
CA VAL A 62 -1.77 11.27 9.59
C VAL A 62 -0.69 11.02 10.64
N SER A 63 -0.95 11.43 11.89
CA SER A 63 -0.04 11.23 13.02
C SER A 63 -0.27 9.90 13.74
N THR A 64 -1.39 9.24 13.52
CA THR A 64 -1.72 7.95 14.14
C THR A 64 -0.84 6.86 13.55
N MET A 65 -0.12 6.14 14.42
CA MET A 65 0.67 4.97 14.06
C MET A 65 -0.11 3.70 14.42
N LEU A 66 -0.01 2.66 13.58
CA LEU A 66 -0.45 1.33 13.97
C LEU A 66 0.45 0.79 15.10
N GLU A 67 -0.14 -0.06 15.94
CA GLU A 67 0.62 -0.86 16.89
C GLU A 67 1.57 -1.80 16.11
N ALA A 68 2.79 -1.97 16.61
CA ALA A 68 3.88 -2.58 15.85
C ALA A 68 3.60 -4.03 15.45
N ALA A 69 3.00 -4.84 16.32
CA ALA A 69 2.63 -6.21 15.99
C ALA A 69 1.53 -6.25 14.92
N THR A 70 0.56 -5.34 15.00
CA THR A 70 -0.50 -5.20 14.00
C THR A 70 0.07 -4.78 12.64
N ALA A 71 0.95 -3.79 12.60
CA ALA A 71 1.62 -3.36 11.38
C ALA A 71 2.43 -4.51 10.76
N SER A 72 3.23 -5.21 11.57
CA SER A 72 4.01 -6.36 11.11
C SER A 72 3.13 -7.46 10.51
N ALA A 73 2.03 -7.82 11.17
CA ALA A 73 1.11 -8.84 10.67
C ALA A 73 0.46 -8.46 9.34
N ILE A 74 0.06 -7.19 9.17
CA ILE A 74 -0.53 -6.70 7.92
C ILE A 74 0.51 -6.67 6.80
N LEU A 75 1.71 -6.14 7.10
CA LEU A 75 2.78 -6.00 6.12
C LEU A 75 3.32 -7.34 5.65
N ALA A 76 3.38 -8.36 6.51
CA ALA A 76 3.82 -9.70 6.11
C ALA A 76 2.98 -10.30 4.96
N VAL A 77 1.70 -9.92 4.84
CA VAL A 77 0.83 -10.42 3.77
C VAL A 77 1.13 -9.73 2.43
N VAL A 78 1.53 -8.46 2.47
CA VAL A 78 1.81 -7.65 1.27
C VAL A 78 3.30 -7.54 0.94
N GLU A 79 4.19 -8.03 1.80
CA GLU A 79 5.64 -8.04 1.62
C GLU A 79 6.08 -8.63 0.26
N PRO A 80 5.48 -9.73 -0.25
CA PRO A 80 5.81 -10.24 -1.59
C PRO A 80 5.55 -9.23 -2.71
N PHE A 81 4.69 -8.24 -2.45
CA PHE A 81 4.35 -7.16 -3.38
C PHE A 81 5.17 -5.88 -3.19
N ALA A 82 6.26 -5.93 -2.41
CA ALA A 82 7.13 -4.78 -2.21
C ALA A 82 7.71 -4.22 -3.51
N VAL A 83 7.86 -5.08 -4.53
CA VAL A 83 8.34 -4.71 -5.86
C VAL A 83 7.14 -4.56 -6.81
N TYR A 84 7.06 -3.43 -7.52
CA TYR A 84 6.02 -3.18 -8.52
C TYR A 84 6.04 -4.25 -9.62
N GLY A 85 4.85 -4.72 -10.05
CA GLY A 85 4.72 -5.77 -11.05
C GLY A 85 4.76 -7.21 -10.51
N SER A 86 5.09 -7.44 -9.24
CA SER A 86 5.00 -8.77 -8.62
C SER A 86 3.55 -9.29 -8.48
N GLU A 87 2.57 -8.39 -8.52
CA GLU A 87 1.13 -8.68 -8.47
C GLU A 87 0.59 -9.51 -9.65
N VAL A 88 1.28 -9.55 -10.80
CA VAL A 88 0.87 -10.35 -11.98
C VAL A 88 1.52 -11.74 -12.02
N GLY A 89 2.24 -12.14 -10.97
CA GLY A 89 2.92 -13.45 -10.90
C GLY A 89 4.17 -13.55 -11.78
N ALA A 90 4.57 -12.46 -12.42
CA ALA A 90 5.86 -12.27 -13.05
C ALA A 90 6.51 -11.05 -12.39
N PRO A 91 7.40 -11.21 -11.39
CA PRO A 91 8.14 -10.07 -10.89
C PRO A 91 8.75 -9.33 -12.07
N CYS A 92 8.66 -8.00 -12.08
CA CYS A 92 9.37 -7.24 -13.08
C CYS A 92 10.85 -7.64 -12.98
N ASP A 93 11.50 -8.01 -14.08
CA ASP A 93 12.94 -8.31 -14.10
C ASP A 93 13.73 -7.09 -14.63
N ASP A 94 13.10 -5.93 -14.71
CA ASP A 94 13.74 -4.70 -15.16
C ASP A 94 14.56 -4.09 -14.01
N PRO A 95 15.88 -3.92 -14.18
CA PRO A 95 16.76 -3.39 -13.13
C PRO A 95 16.47 -1.92 -12.77
N PHE A 96 15.73 -1.17 -13.59
CA PHE A 96 15.18 0.13 -13.20
C PHE A 96 13.92 0.00 -12.36
N CYS A 97 13.14 -1.07 -12.55
CA CYS A 97 11.89 -1.32 -11.81
C CYS A 97 12.08 -2.06 -10.47
N CYS A 98 13.27 -2.64 -10.23
CA CYS A 98 13.52 -3.57 -9.11
C CYS A 98 14.72 -3.20 -8.23
N GLY A 99 15.36 -2.05 -8.49
CA GLY A 99 16.55 -1.56 -7.78
C GLY A 99 16.23 -0.66 -6.59
#